data_AF-A0A914DEB1-F1
#
_entry.id   AF-A0A914DEB1-F1
#
_cell.length_a   1.000
_cell.length_b   1.000
_cell.length_c   1.000
_cell.angle_alpha   90.00
_cell.angle_beta   90.00
_cell.angle_gamma   90.00
#
_symmetry.space_group_name_H-M   'P 1'
#
loop_
_entity.id
_entity.type
_entity.pdbx_description
1 polymer ?
#
loop_
_entity_poly.entity_id
_entity_poly.type
_entity_poly.pdbx_seq_one_letter_code
_entity_poly.pdbx_strand_id
1 'polypeptide(L)'
;DLDQGKYRDSDHYICHEFMTEKNVLVITDRHVLLTHKRDILGVWVSDEALSYDEIKPPQKRELIIRLELKQKKPGIFGIGKDKGKDLKFKDRQTCEKIFMSISRAYEESANI
;
A
#
# COMPACT_ATOMS: atom_id res chain seq x y z
N ASP A 1 6.66 -8.99 18.85
CA ASP A 1 7.64 -8.44 17.89
C ASP A 1 7.07 -7.29 17.09
N LEU A 2 7.73 -6.15 17.17
CA LEU A 2 7.51 -5.02 16.29
C LEU A 2 8.37 -5.29 15.05
N ASP A 3 7.75 -5.55 13.90
CA ASP A 3 8.40 -5.87 12.61
C ASP A 3 9.11 -4.63 12.01
N GLN A 4 10.00 -3.99 12.80
CA GLN A 4 10.73 -2.79 12.43
C GLN A 4 11.90 -3.14 11.51
N GLY A 5 11.63 -3.15 10.20
CA GLY A 5 12.69 -3.18 9.19
C GLY A 5 12.67 -4.36 8.23
N LYS A 6 11.64 -5.22 8.25
CA LYS A 6 11.53 -6.37 7.35
C LYS A 6 11.74 -6.03 5.86
N TYR A 7 11.31 -4.85 5.44
CA TYR A 7 11.38 -4.38 4.05
C TYR A 7 12.56 -3.44 3.77
N ARG A 8 13.37 -3.10 4.78
CA ARG A 8 14.41 -2.05 4.68
C ARG A 8 15.55 -2.42 3.73
N ASP A 9 15.91 -3.70 3.67
CA ASP A 9 17.07 -4.18 2.91
C ASP A 9 16.69 -4.71 1.52
N SER A 10 15.38 -4.84 1.21
CA SER A 10 14.88 -5.38 -0.07
C SER A 10 14.23 -4.34 -0.97
N ASP A 11 13.71 -3.25 -0.41
CA ASP A 11 12.85 -2.31 -1.12
C ASP A 11 13.53 -0.95 -1.32
N HIS A 12 13.37 -0.39 -2.51
CA HIS A 12 13.76 0.96 -2.85
C HIS A 12 12.56 1.92 -2.70
N TYR A 13 12.72 2.94 -1.86
CA TYR A 13 11.70 3.96 -1.63
C TYR A 13 11.45 4.80 -2.90
N ILE A 14 10.16 5.01 -3.25
CA ILE A 14 9.73 5.86 -4.36
C ILE A 14 9.11 7.15 -3.83
N CYS A 15 8.02 7.05 -3.07
CA CYS A 15 7.32 8.21 -2.53
C CYS A 15 6.43 7.84 -1.32
N HIS A 16 5.89 8.85 -0.65
CA HIS A 16 4.87 8.68 0.38
C HIS A 16 3.79 9.75 0.26
N GLU A 17 2.63 9.49 0.87
CA GLU A 17 1.52 10.44 0.96
C GLU A 17 0.78 10.32 2.30
N PHE A 18 0.37 11.46 2.86
CA PHE A 18 -0.41 11.48 4.09
C PHE A 18 -1.89 11.26 3.76
N MET A 19 -2.39 10.06 4.06
CA MET A 19 -3.81 9.73 3.88
C MET A 19 -4.67 10.39 4.96
N THR A 20 -4.15 10.40 6.20
CA THR A 20 -4.71 11.12 7.36
C THR A 20 -3.54 11.61 8.23
N GLU A 21 -3.83 12.34 9.32
CA GLU A 21 -2.80 12.74 10.30
C GLU A 21 -2.08 11.56 10.96
N LYS A 22 -2.72 10.39 10.94
CA LYS A 22 -2.21 9.17 11.57
C LYS A 22 -1.87 8.08 10.56
N ASN A 23 -2.11 8.27 9.26
CA ASN A 23 -1.88 7.25 8.24
C ASN A 23 -1.02 7.80 7.11
N VAL A 24 0.08 7.13 6.82
CA VAL A 24 0.98 7.40 5.71
C VAL A 24 0.98 6.20 4.77
N LEU A 25 0.72 6.47 3.51
CA LEU A 25 0.95 5.53 2.43
C LEU A 25 2.41 5.65 2.00
N VAL A 26 3.15 4.55 1.98
CA VAL A 26 4.52 4.50 1.47
C VAL A 26 4.54 3.58 0.25
N ILE A 27 5.20 4.03 -0.81
CA ILE A 27 5.32 3.33 -2.08
C ILE A 27 6.80 3.02 -2.29
N THR A 28 7.10 1.75 -2.49
CA THR A 28 8.42 1.25 -2.86
C THR A 28 8.37 0.65 -4.26
N ASP A 29 9.49 0.15 -4.75
CA ASP A 29 9.60 -0.62 -6.00
C ASP A 29 8.92 -2.00 -5.93
N ARG A 30 8.68 -2.53 -4.72
CA ARG A 30 8.12 -3.88 -4.52
C ARG A 30 6.78 -3.90 -3.79
N HIS A 31 6.53 -2.93 -2.93
CA HIS A 31 5.39 -2.93 -2.03
C HIS A 31 4.67 -1.58 -1.95
N VAL A 32 3.39 -1.66 -1.65
CA VAL A 32 2.60 -0.55 -1.11
C VAL A 32 2.35 -0.81 0.36
N LEU A 33 2.81 0.09 1.22
CA LEU A 33 2.73 -0.02 2.68
C LEU A 33 1.74 1.01 3.22
N LEU A 34 0.76 0.56 4.00
CA LEU A 34 -0.08 1.45 4.79
C LEU A 34 0.44 1.47 6.23
N THR A 35 0.97 2.61 6.65
CA THR A 35 1.58 2.79 7.96
C THR A 35 0.72 3.72 8.80
N HIS A 36 0.37 3.31 10.01
CA HIS A 36 -0.37 4.13 10.96
C HIS A 36 0.48 4.49 12.18
N LYS A 37 0.23 5.65 12.76
CA LYS A 37 0.80 6.06 14.04
C LYS A 37 -0.03 5.47 15.17
N ARG A 38 0.59 4.68 16.06
CA ARG A 38 -0.07 4.21 17.29
C ARG A 38 0.02 5.27 18.38
N ASP A 39 -1.14 5.78 18.79
CA ASP A 39 -1.24 6.91 19.73
C ASP A 39 -0.60 6.65 21.10
N ILE A 40 -0.68 5.42 21.61
CA ILE A 40 -0.21 5.09 22.98
C ILE A 40 1.33 5.11 23.08
N LEU A 41 2.03 4.72 22.02
CA LEU A 41 3.50 4.58 22.03
C LEU A 41 4.20 5.61 21.14
N GLY A 42 3.47 6.39 20.34
CA GLY A 42 4.02 7.35 19.38
C GLY A 42 4.78 6.71 18.21
N VAL A 43 4.73 5.39 18.06
CA VAL A 43 5.48 4.63 17.06
C VAL A 43 4.64 4.46 15.78
N TRP A 44 5.29 4.54 14.63
CA TRP A 44 4.71 4.17 13.34
C TRP A 44 4.75 2.65 13.16
N VAL A 45 3.61 2.06 12.81
CA VAL A 45 3.45 0.63 12.58
C VAL A 45 2.83 0.43 11.21
N SER A 46 3.46 -0.38 10.36
CA SER A 46 2.88 -0.78 9.08
C SER A 46 1.87 -1.89 9.32
N ASP A 47 0.58 -1.63 9.05
CA ASP A 47 -0.47 -2.63 9.23
C ASP A 47 -0.38 -3.74 8.19
N GLU A 48 -0.07 -3.36 6.95
CA GLU A 48 -0.21 -4.24 5.81
C GLU A 48 0.71 -3.79 4.67
N ALA A 49 1.53 -4.72 4.19
CA ALA A 49 2.32 -4.57 2.98
C ALA A 49 1.63 -5.34 1.86
N LEU A 50 1.29 -4.66 0.77
CA LEU A 50 0.80 -5.28 -0.45
C LEU A 50 1.94 -5.33 -1.45
N SER A 51 2.40 -6.54 -1.76
CA SER A 51 3.41 -6.74 -2.78
C SER A 51 2.82 -6.66 -4.19
N TYR A 52 3.58 -6.12 -5.15
CA TYR A 52 3.09 -5.96 -6.52
C TYR A 52 2.84 -7.30 -7.23
N ASP A 53 3.58 -8.34 -6.88
CA ASP A 53 3.37 -9.71 -7.38
C ASP A 53 2.05 -10.33 -6.88
N GLU A 54 1.49 -9.85 -5.77
CA GLU A 54 0.26 -10.34 -5.16
C GLU A 54 -1.00 -9.58 -5.63
N ILE A 55 -0.86 -8.44 -6.29
CA ILE A 55 -2.00 -7.61 -6.74
C ILE A 55 -2.22 -7.62 -8.25
N LYS A 56 -3.46 -7.42 -8.68
CA LYS A 56 -3.80 -7.12 -10.08
C LYS A 56 -3.33 -5.71 -10.45
N PRO A 57 -3.31 -5.37 -11.75
CA PRO A 57 -3.02 -4.02 -12.20
C PRO A 57 -3.84 -2.98 -11.41
N PRO A 58 -3.19 -1.97 -10.82
CA PRO A 58 -3.86 -0.91 -10.06
C PRO A 58 -4.95 -0.23 -10.90
N GLN A 59 -6.12 0.02 -10.29
CA GLN A 59 -7.22 0.70 -10.98
C GLN A 59 -7.54 2.02 -10.30
N LYS A 60 -7.75 3.08 -11.08
CA LYS A 60 -8.23 4.39 -10.57
C LYS A 60 -9.70 4.60 -10.94
N ARG A 61 -10.50 5.06 -9.98
CA ARG A 61 -11.85 5.56 -10.18
C ARG A 61 -12.01 6.86 -9.40
N GLU A 62 -12.13 7.98 -10.12
CA GLU A 62 -12.20 9.32 -9.51
C GLU A 62 -11.03 9.60 -8.54
N LEU A 63 -11.32 9.71 -7.25
CA LEU A 63 -10.37 9.95 -6.15
C LEU A 63 -10.00 8.67 -5.39
N ILE A 64 -10.26 7.50 -5.98
CA ILE A 64 -10.03 6.20 -5.37
C ILE A 64 -9.07 5.38 -6.23
N ILE A 65 -8.05 4.81 -5.59
CA ILE A 65 -7.19 3.79 -6.19
C ILE A 65 -7.51 2.44 -5.55
N ARG A 66 -7.89 1.46 -6.37
CA ARG A 66 -8.15 0.08 -5.97
C ARG A 66 -6.90 -0.77 -6.20
N LEU A 67 -6.44 -1.42 -5.15
CA LEU A 67 -5.40 -2.46 -5.19
C LEU A 67 -6.08 -3.80 -4.90
N GLU A 68 -6.38 -4.59 -5.92
CA GLU A 68 -7.06 -5.87 -5.78
C GLU A 68 -6.05 -7.02 -5.70
N LEU A 69 -6.22 -7.96 -4.77
CA LEU A 69 -5.34 -9.15 -4.71
C LEU A 69 -5.63 -10.11 -5.88
N LYS A 70 -4.57 -10.72 -6.45
CA LYS A 70 -4.69 -11.80 -7.46
C LYS A 70 -5.37 -13.03 -6.86
N GLN A 71 -5.02 -13.37 -5.63
CA GLN A 71 -5.61 -14.46 -4.87
C GLN A 71 -6.21 -13.93 -3.57
N LYS A 72 -7.37 -14.47 -3.18
CA LYS A 72 -8.00 -14.08 -1.91
C LYS A 72 -7.14 -14.62 -0.77
N LYS A 73 -6.60 -13.75 0.08
CA LYS A 73 -5.93 -14.20 1.31
C LYS A 73 -7.00 -14.73 2.28
N PRO A 74 -6.82 -15.95 2.85
CA PRO A 74 -7.71 -16.44 3.88
C PRO A 74 -7.58 -15.53 5.11
N GLY A 75 -8.68 -14.89 5.52
CA GLY A 75 -8.72 -14.09 6.74
C GLY A 75 -8.40 -14.95 7.96
N ILE A 76 -7.88 -14.31 9.01
CA ILE A 76 -7.65 -14.97 10.30
C ILE A 76 -9.03 -15.46 10.80
N PHE A 77 -9.14 -16.76 11.09
CA PHE A 77 -10.39 -17.41 11.52
C PHE A 77 -11.58 -17.35 10.54
N GLY A 78 -11.35 -17.30 9.22
CA GLY A 78 -12.44 -17.47 8.24
C GLY A 78 -13.45 -16.30 8.18
N ILE A 79 -13.19 -15.20 8.90
CA ILE A 79 -13.96 -13.96 8.83
C ILE A 79 -13.26 -13.03 7.84
N GLY A 80 -13.95 -12.70 6.75
CA GLY A 80 -13.49 -11.75 5.73
C GLY A 80 -12.48 -12.36 4.74
N LYS A 81 -12.90 -12.58 3.49
CA LYS A 81 -11.96 -12.74 2.38
C LYS A 81 -11.52 -11.34 1.97
N ASP A 82 -10.32 -10.94 2.35
CA ASP A 82 -9.80 -9.65 1.88
C ASP A 82 -9.62 -9.73 0.35
N LYS A 83 -10.22 -8.78 -0.36
CA LYS A 83 -10.13 -8.63 -1.82
C LYS A 83 -9.16 -7.50 -2.20
N GLY A 84 -8.43 -6.95 -1.24
CA GLY A 84 -7.53 -5.82 -1.40
C GLY A 84 -8.14 -4.48 -0.95
N LYS A 85 -7.40 -3.40 -1.20
CA LYS A 85 -7.56 -2.09 -0.53
C LYS A 85 -8.12 -1.01 -1.47
N ASP A 86 -8.96 -0.13 -0.91
CA ASP A 86 -9.31 1.16 -1.52
C ASP A 86 -8.52 2.28 -0.84
N LEU A 87 -7.70 2.99 -1.61
CA LEU A 87 -7.00 4.19 -1.18
C LEU A 87 -7.81 5.41 -1.62
N LYS A 88 -8.35 6.17 -0.67
CA LYS A 88 -9.20 7.34 -0.94
C LYS A 88 -8.39 8.63 -0.73
N PHE A 89 -8.41 9.52 -1.71
CA PHE A 89 -7.67 10.77 -1.70
C PHE A 89 -8.61 11.98 -1.61
N LYS A 90 -8.11 13.09 -1.07
CA LYS A 90 -8.87 14.34 -0.90
C LYS A 90 -8.90 15.19 -2.16
N ASP A 91 -7.86 15.09 -2.98
CA ASP A 91 -7.71 15.88 -4.19
C ASP A 91 -7.22 15.03 -5.36
N ARG A 92 -7.53 15.52 -6.56
CA ARG A 92 -7.26 14.83 -7.82
C ARG A 92 -5.77 14.75 -8.14
N GLN A 93 -5.01 15.81 -7.85
CA GLN A 93 -3.61 15.90 -8.22
C GLN A 93 -2.77 14.86 -7.45
N THR A 94 -3.03 14.75 -6.15
CA THR A 94 -2.42 13.74 -5.28
C THR A 94 -2.81 12.33 -5.73
N CYS A 95 -4.11 12.08 -5.99
CA CYS A 95 -4.59 10.80 -6.50
C CYS A 95 -3.88 10.41 -7.81
N GLU A 96 -3.73 11.34 -8.75
CA GLU A 96 -3.05 11.09 -10.03
C GLU A 96 -1.56 10.82 -9.86
N LYS A 97 -0.87 11.62 -9.05
CA LYS A 97 0.55 11.42 -8.74
C LYS A 97 0.78 10.02 -8.16
N ILE A 98 -0.01 9.65 -7.15
CA ILE A 98 0.13 8.37 -6.47
C ILE A 98 -0.24 7.20 -7.39
N PHE A 99 -1.30 7.34 -8.19
CA PHE A 99 -1.66 6.33 -9.17
C PHE A 99 -0.52 6.08 -10.17
N MET A 100 0.09 7.14 -10.71
CA MET A 100 1.22 7.00 -11.63
C MET A 100 2.42 6.34 -10.97
N SER A 101 2.76 6.70 -9.74
CA SER A 101 3.86 6.07 -8.99
C SER A 101 3.63 4.58 -8.77
N ILE A 102 2.42 4.20 -8.33
CA ILE A 102 2.04 2.80 -8.10
C ILE A 102 2.02 2.00 -9.41
N SER A 103 1.44 2.55 -10.49
CA SER A 103 1.38 1.88 -11.78
C SER A 103 2.77 1.63 -12.37
N ARG A 104 3.66 2.63 -12.28
CA ARG A 104 5.05 2.48 -12.75
C ARG A 104 5.79 1.41 -11.96
N ALA A 105 5.72 1.46 -10.63
CA ALA A 105 6.38 0.47 -9.78
C ALA A 105 5.84 -0.95 -10.02
N TYR A 106 4.52 -1.09 -10.21
CA TYR A 106 3.89 -2.36 -10.58
C TYR A 106 4.46 -2.91 -11.91
N GLU A 107 4.56 -2.09 -12.95
CA GLU A 107 5.11 -2.49 -14.25
C GLU A 107 6.59 -2.86 -14.16
N GLU A 108 7.39 -2.08 -13.44
CA GLU A 108 8.82 -2.35 -13.24
C GLU A 108 9.03 -3.67 -12.45
N SER A 109 8.22 -3.91 -11.40
CA SER A 109 8.28 -5.14 -10.59
C SER A 109 7.95 -6.42 -11.36
N ALA A 110 7.16 -6.32 -12.45
CA ALA A 110 6.79 -7.46 -13.27
C ALA A 110 7.89 -7.88 -14.27
N ASN A 111 8.92 -7.04 -14.45
CA ASN A 111 10.05 -7.28 -15.35
C ASN A 111 11.31 -7.77 -14.63
N ILE A 112 11.23 -7.98 -13.31
CA ILE A 112 12.29 -8.48 -12.44
C ILE A 112 12.03 -9.97 -12.16
#